data_AF-A0A060SRX0-F1
#
_entry.id   AF-A0A060SRX0-F1
#
_cell.length_a   1.000
_cell.length_b   1.000
_cell.length_c   1.000
_cell.angle_alpha   90.00
_cell.angle_beta   90.00
_cell.angle_gamma   90.00
#
_symmetry.space_group_name_H-M   'P 1'
#
loop_
_entity.id
_entity.type
_entity.pdbx_description
1 polymer ?
#
loop_
_entity_poly.entity_id
_entity_poly.type
_entity_poly.pdbx_seq_one_letter_code
_entity_poly.pdbx_strand_id
1 'polypeptide(L)'
;MIPTPFKLMSSGKAEAVMQLILRLVAWYNAWKPINELGPTILSAYTLAFQTHIFSIFPPSFSRGFKQLIASTIDLVSSSSPPPWAILQDLSSTEQQPRPDHMLWTSCETLGLLERYESLISSWDEPMLPKLRDWMTEKIVPWMIMPYARGARSADEARAMLQGVGSRFDYHVCKTLCDLRNKKRLLHPGADTKDILTQYVSIIRCLRIIDPPGVLLYKVADPIRKYLRERPDTIRCIVASLVGDGESGDSLVDENEPIQPLQQMQADDYTDPNWEPEPIDAGPGKPCVVWPSDVISTLVSIYDSKDLFVKELQVLLTQRLLAVKDGNYERERRNIEILKIRFGEAALQVCEVMLRDMTDSRRIDQHVQAQKPMPLHPTIISKHFWPPLQTNSFTMPGQFREIQESYAREYHLFKPDKKLHWLSHLGTIKLDIELQDRTVSAEVPPLEASIIELFSQKDTWTVEQLVVELKSVEKTAILKALTTWVDFGVLKEEDADRYKLLEIAEAAPSGPKAPSRQAPVVEEVAPALGVQQQQAEQMKVFWKFIEGMLTNLGALPLARIQAMLKFAPGYDRTIDQLAEFMEAARREGLVQVRDGMWRLCR
;
A
#
# COMPACT_ATOMS: atom_id res chain seq x y z
N MET A 1 -29.85 59.92 -1.68
CA MET A 1 -28.45 60.41 -1.62
C MET A 1 -27.60 59.31 -1.03
N ILE A 2 -26.88 58.55 -1.86
CA ILE A 2 -25.95 57.53 -1.38
C ILE A 2 -24.78 58.27 -0.73
N PRO A 3 -24.42 57.99 0.54
CA PRO A 3 -23.39 58.75 1.20
C PRO A 3 -22.06 58.55 0.49
N THR A 4 -21.28 59.62 0.49
CA THR A 4 -19.93 59.80 -0.10
C THR A 4 -18.87 58.71 0.18
N PRO A 5 -18.94 57.81 1.19
CA PRO A 5 -17.93 56.77 1.40
C PRO A 5 -17.83 55.72 0.28
N PHE A 6 -18.94 55.39 -0.39
CA PHE A 6 -18.95 54.33 -1.42
C PHE A 6 -18.26 54.74 -2.73
N LYS A 7 -18.13 56.04 -3.01
CA LYS A 7 -17.42 56.55 -4.22
C LYS A 7 -15.90 56.44 -4.12
N LEU A 8 -15.33 56.36 -2.91
CA LEU A 8 -13.88 56.18 -2.69
C LEU A 8 -13.41 54.73 -2.90
N MET A 9 -14.33 53.77 -3.03
CA MET A 9 -14.01 52.34 -3.16
C MET A 9 -13.45 51.92 -4.52
N SER A 10 -13.53 52.78 -5.56
CA SER A 10 -12.94 52.49 -6.87
C SER A 10 -11.40 52.46 -6.85
N SER A 11 -10.78 53.04 -5.81
CA SER A 11 -9.33 53.15 -5.69
C SER A 11 -8.68 52.00 -4.92
N GLY A 12 -9.43 51.16 -4.18
CA GLY A 12 -8.88 50.02 -3.42
C GLY A 12 -7.85 50.35 -2.33
N LYS A 13 -7.66 51.62 -1.97
CA LYS A 13 -6.64 52.08 -1.01
C LYS A 13 -7.02 51.70 0.42
N ALA A 14 -6.04 51.23 1.20
CA ALA A 14 -6.20 50.80 2.60
C ALA A 14 -6.90 51.86 3.50
N GLU A 15 -6.61 53.14 3.30
CA GLU A 15 -7.16 54.26 4.07
C GLU A 15 -8.68 54.44 3.89
N ALA A 16 -9.20 54.23 2.67
CA ALA A 16 -10.63 54.32 2.40
C ALA A 16 -11.42 53.16 3.05
N VAL A 17 -10.80 51.97 3.12
CA VAL A 17 -11.39 50.79 3.78
C VAL A 17 -11.42 50.98 5.29
N MET A 18 -10.39 51.59 5.89
CA MET A 18 -10.36 51.89 7.32
C MET A 18 -11.46 52.89 7.72
N GLN A 19 -11.60 54.00 6.99
CA GLN A 19 -12.65 55.00 7.25
C GLN A 19 -14.05 54.40 7.14
N LEU A 20 -14.24 53.46 6.21
CA LEU A 20 -15.49 52.70 6.11
C LEU A 20 -15.73 51.83 7.34
N ILE A 21 -14.73 51.08 7.80
CA ILE A 21 -14.83 50.23 9.00
C ILE A 21 -15.19 51.06 10.24
N LEU A 22 -14.51 52.18 10.48
CA LEU A 22 -14.80 53.07 11.61
C LEU A 22 -16.22 53.65 11.52
N ARG A 23 -16.68 54.01 10.32
CA ARG A 23 -18.04 54.52 10.12
C ARG A 23 -19.11 53.46 10.34
N LEU A 24 -18.86 52.22 9.93
CA LEU A 24 -19.76 51.09 10.15
C LEU A 24 -19.87 50.75 11.63
N VAL A 25 -18.78 50.84 12.40
CA VAL A 25 -18.82 50.68 13.86
C VAL A 25 -19.59 51.81 14.54
N ALA A 26 -19.42 53.06 14.08
CA ALA A 26 -20.22 54.17 14.59
C ALA A 26 -21.73 53.94 14.36
N TRP A 27 -22.12 53.39 13.20
CA TRP A 27 -23.51 53.02 12.92
C TRP A 27 -23.99 51.85 13.76
N TYR A 28 -23.15 50.82 13.92
CA TYR A 28 -23.44 49.68 14.79
C TYR A 28 -23.75 50.13 16.21
N ASN A 29 -22.89 51.00 16.77
CA ASN A 29 -23.03 51.53 18.13
C ASN A 29 -24.23 52.47 18.27
N ALA A 30 -24.53 53.29 17.26
CA ALA A 30 -25.68 54.21 17.29
C ALA A 30 -27.02 53.48 17.23
N TRP A 31 -27.08 52.32 16.59
CA TRP A 31 -28.31 51.53 16.43
C TRP A 31 -28.37 50.32 17.37
N LYS A 32 -27.37 50.15 18.24
CA LYS A 32 -27.30 49.04 19.19
C LYS A 32 -28.47 49.12 20.18
N PRO A 33 -29.23 48.02 20.40
CA PRO A 33 -30.26 47.96 21.42
C PRO A 33 -29.71 48.24 22.82
N ILE A 34 -30.54 48.81 23.70
CA ILE A 34 -30.19 49.07 25.11
C ILE A 34 -29.85 47.73 25.79
N ASN A 35 -28.79 47.71 26.60
CA ASN A 35 -28.25 46.48 27.21
C ASN A 35 -29.26 45.73 28.11
N GLU A 36 -30.29 46.41 28.60
CA GLU A 36 -31.36 45.85 29.45
C GLU A 36 -32.30 44.89 28.70
N LEU A 37 -32.30 44.91 27.36
CA LEU A 37 -33.10 44.02 26.50
C LEU A 37 -32.56 42.57 26.45
N GLY A 38 -31.46 42.28 27.14
CA GLY A 38 -30.90 40.94 27.29
C GLY A 38 -29.98 40.50 26.14
N PRO A 39 -29.12 39.50 26.40
CA PRO A 39 -28.04 39.08 25.49
C PRO A 39 -28.55 38.47 24.17
N THR A 40 -29.74 37.87 24.17
CA THR A 40 -30.33 37.22 22.99
C THR A 40 -30.75 38.22 21.91
N ILE A 41 -31.27 39.38 22.30
CA ILE A 41 -31.66 40.44 21.35
C ILE A 41 -30.41 41.12 20.79
N LEU A 42 -29.39 41.31 21.63
CA LEU A 42 -28.09 41.85 21.22
C LEU A 42 -27.37 40.92 20.23
N SER A 43 -27.41 39.60 20.44
CA SER A 43 -26.81 38.63 19.51
C SER A 43 -27.57 38.56 18.18
N ALA A 44 -28.91 38.56 18.22
CA ALA A 44 -29.75 38.59 17.02
C ALA A 44 -29.54 39.87 16.20
N TYR A 45 -29.48 41.04 16.86
CA TYR A 45 -29.16 42.31 16.22
C TYR A 45 -27.76 42.28 15.57
N THR A 46 -26.76 41.78 16.29
CA THR A 46 -25.39 41.70 15.79
C THR A 46 -25.29 40.81 14.56
N LEU A 47 -25.92 39.63 14.59
CA LEU A 47 -25.96 38.70 13.47
C LEU A 47 -26.69 39.29 12.25
N ALA A 48 -27.82 39.95 12.46
CA ALA A 48 -28.59 40.59 11.40
C ALA A 48 -27.80 41.75 10.76
N PHE A 49 -27.18 42.59 11.58
CA PHE A 49 -26.35 43.71 11.12
C PHE A 49 -25.14 43.23 10.31
N GLN A 50 -24.43 42.21 10.81
CA GLN A 50 -23.31 41.58 10.10
C GLN A 50 -23.74 40.97 8.77
N THR A 51 -24.86 40.22 8.74
CA THR A 51 -25.39 39.60 7.52
C THR A 51 -25.69 40.63 6.44
N HIS A 52 -26.34 41.74 6.81
CA HIS A 52 -26.65 42.83 5.88
C HIS A 52 -25.38 43.54 5.39
N ILE A 53 -24.45 43.86 6.28
CA ILE A 53 -23.17 44.47 5.90
C ILE A 53 -22.40 43.59 4.91
N PHE A 54 -22.29 42.29 5.20
CA PHE A 54 -21.53 41.37 4.36
C PHE A 54 -22.17 41.18 2.98
N SER A 55 -23.49 41.23 2.87
CA SER A 55 -24.18 41.16 1.56
C SER A 55 -23.92 42.38 0.66
N ILE A 56 -23.51 43.51 1.23
CA ILE A 56 -23.34 44.79 0.52
C ILE A 56 -21.88 45.05 0.15
N PHE A 57 -20.92 44.32 0.72
CA PHE A 57 -19.52 44.53 0.42
C PHE A 57 -19.15 44.14 -1.02
N PRO A 58 -18.57 45.06 -1.82
CA PRO A 58 -18.11 44.73 -3.16
C PRO A 58 -16.83 43.90 -3.11
N PRO A 59 -16.50 43.13 -4.16
CA PRO A 59 -15.30 42.30 -4.22
C PRO A 59 -13.99 43.11 -4.05
N SER A 60 -13.98 44.40 -4.36
CA SER A 60 -12.86 45.32 -4.14
C SER A 60 -12.55 45.58 -2.66
N PHE A 61 -13.54 45.42 -1.76
CA PHE A 61 -13.35 45.55 -0.31
C PHE A 61 -12.35 44.51 0.20
N SER A 62 -12.46 43.26 -0.25
CA SER A 62 -11.55 42.19 0.16
C SER A 62 -10.09 42.52 -0.18
N ARG A 63 -9.82 43.10 -1.36
CA ARG A 63 -8.48 43.50 -1.81
C ARG A 63 -7.93 44.69 -0.99
N GLY A 64 -8.75 45.69 -0.71
CA GLY A 64 -8.32 46.83 0.10
C GLY A 64 -8.15 46.47 1.59
N PHE A 65 -8.97 45.56 2.10
CA PHE A 65 -8.85 45.00 3.45
C PHE A 65 -7.58 44.14 3.59
N LYS A 66 -7.21 43.36 2.55
CA LYS A 66 -5.89 42.67 2.45
C LYS A 66 -4.74 43.65 2.61
N GLN A 67 -4.78 44.75 1.87
CA GLN A 67 -3.74 45.78 1.92
C GLN A 67 -3.68 46.50 3.28
N LEU A 68 -4.85 46.73 3.90
CA LEU A 68 -4.93 47.31 5.24
C LEU A 68 -4.33 46.39 6.31
N ILE A 69 -4.68 45.09 6.31
CA ILE A 69 -4.09 44.11 7.23
C ILE A 69 -2.60 43.93 6.98
N ALA A 70 -2.15 43.88 5.72
CA ALA A 70 -0.71 43.81 5.43
C ALA A 70 0.05 45.01 6.00
N SER A 71 -0.53 46.22 5.93
CA SER A 71 0.09 47.42 6.49
C SER A 71 0.20 47.43 8.02
N THR A 72 -0.67 46.70 8.74
CA THR A 72 -0.57 46.59 10.22
C THR A 72 0.55 45.67 10.68
N ILE A 73 0.99 44.73 9.83
CA ILE A 73 2.17 43.87 10.09
C ILE A 73 3.46 44.72 10.05
N ASP A 74 3.57 45.65 9.10
CA ASP A 74 4.73 46.54 8.99
C ASP A 74 4.76 47.63 10.08
N LEU A 75 3.59 47.97 10.64
CA LEU A 75 3.47 48.89 11.78
C LEU A 75 4.12 48.36 13.07
N VAL A 76 4.29 47.05 13.22
CA VAL A 76 4.98 46.44 14.37
C VAL A 76 6.45 46.86 14.41
N SER A 77 7.04 47.19 13.24
CA SER A 77 8.46 47.53 13.07
C SER A 77 8.71 49.04 12.84
N SER A 78 7.66 49.84 12.63
CA SER A 78 7.76 51.28 12.30
C SER A 78 7.76 52.16 13.55
N SER A 79 8.78 53.01 13.70
CA SER A 79 8.88 54.00 14.80
C SER A 79 7.96 55.22 14.62
N SER A 80 7.37 55.39 13.44
CA SER A 80 6.44 56.49 13.14
C SER A 80 5.07 55.95 12.71
N PRO A 81 3.97 56.34 13.37
CA PRO A 81 2.64 55.96 12.93
C PRO A 81 2.34 56.56 11.55
N PRO A 82 1.72 55.81 10.62
CA PRO A 82 1.22 56.39 9.38
C PRO A 82 0.14 57.45 9.66
N PRO A 83 -0.11 58.41 8.74
CA PRO A 83 -0.98 59.57 8.99
C PRO A 83 -2.40 59.24 9.47
N TRP A 84 -2.90 58.05 9.14
CA TRP A 84 -4.23 57.56 9.54
C TRP A 84 -4.32 57.09 10.99
N ALA A 85 -3.18 56.85 11.64
CA ALA A 85 -3.06 56.41 13.03
C ALA A 85 -3.05 57.59 14.03
N ILE A 86 -2.98 58.82 13.53
CA ILE A 86 -3.08 60.06 14.31
C ILE A 86 -4.46 60.66 14.07
N LEU A 87 -5.43 60.33 14.92
CA LEU A 87 -6.70 61.05 14.97
C LEU A 87 -6.68 62.03 16.15
N GLN A 88 -6.88 63.31 15.82
CA GLN A 88 -7.04 64.44 16.74
C GLN A 88 -8.31 64.27 17.56
N ASP A 89 -8.20 63.64 18.72
CA ASP A 89 -8.86 64.03 19.97
C ASP A 89 -8.64 62.90 20.95
N LEU A 90 -7.87 63.17 22.00
CA LEU A 90 -7.98 62.61 23.35
C LEU A 90 -6.73 63.05 24.14
N SER A 91 -6.87 64.16 24.87
CA SER A 91 -6.05 64.46 26.03
C SER A 91 -6.32 63.41 27.11
N SER A 92 -5.31 62.62 27.50
CA SER A 92 -4.97 62.18 28.88
C SER A 92 -4.09 60.92 28.87
N THR A 93 -2.86 61.10 29.36
CA THR A 93 -2.06 60.21 30.21
C THR A 93 -2.56 58.77 30.44
N GLU A 94 -2.02 57.82 29.69
CA GLU A 94 -1.58 56.46 30.10
C GLU A 94 -0.99 55.79 28.85
N GLN A 95 0.03 54.93 29.00
CA GLN A 95 0.84 54.37 27.92
C GLN A 95 -0.02 53.87 26.74
N GLN A 96 0.06 54.55 25.59
CA GLN A 96 -0.74 54.22 24.42
C GLN A 96 -0.45 52.77 23.97
N PRO A 97 -1.46 51.88 23.90
CA PRO A 97 -1.33 50.68 23.08
C PRO A 97 -1.26 51.14 21.62
N ARG A 98 -0.52 50.39 20.78
CA ARG A 98 -0.24 50.72 19.38
C ARG A 98 -1.42 51.37 18.62
N PRO A 99 -1.14 52.25 17.65
CA PRO A 99 -2.15 53.11 17.02
C PRO A 99 -3.21 52.37 16.18
N ASP A 100 -3.05 51.06 15.96
CA ASP A 100 -3.99 50.18 15.24
C ASP A 100 -4.98 49.44 16.16
N HIS A 101 -4.91 49.61 17.49
CA HIS A 101 -5.81 48.95 18.45
C HIS A 101 -7.30 49.16 18.11
N MET A 102 -7.68 50.39 17.75
CA MET A 102 -9.07 50.74 17.41
C MET A 102 -9.58 50.04 16.14
N LEU A 103 -8.70 49.74 15.19
CA LEU A 103 -9.06 48.99 13.99
C LEU A 103 -9.45 47.55 14.34
N TRP A 104 -8.70 46.90 15.24
CA TRP A 104 -8.95 45.52 15.64
C TRP A 104 -10.22 45.35 16.47
N THR A 105 -10.47 46.27 17.42
CA THR A 105 -11.74 46.32 18.17
C THR A 105 -12.93 46.52 17.22
N SER A 106 -12.74 47.34 16.18
CA SER A 106 -13.75 47.60 15.16
C SER A 106 -14.03 46.39 14.28
N CYS A 107 -12.99 45.67 13.83
CA CYS A 107 -13.12 44.46 13.03
C CYS A 107 -13.82 43.31 13.76
N GLU A 108 -13.60 43.18 15.07
CA GLU A 108 -14.27 42.19 15.91
C GLU A 108 -15.75 42.51 16.14
N THR A 109 -16.05 43.78 16.44
CA THR A 109 -17.45 44.25 16.58
C THR A 109 -18.25 43.96 15.29
N LEU A 110 -17.59 44.01 14.14
CA LEU A 110 -18.18 43.75 12.83
C LEU A 110 -18.04 42.31 12.33
N GLY A 111 -17.42 41.39 13.09
CA GLY A 111 -17.30 39.97 12.70
C GLY A 111 -16.37 39.68 11.50
N LEU A 112 -15.41 40.58 11.21
CA LEU A 112 -14.55 40.53 10.01
C LEU A 112 -13.33 39.59 10.13
N LEU A 113 -13.07 39.00 11.30
CA LEU A 113 -11.89 38.18 11.59
C LEU A 113 -11.99 36.71 11.11
N GLU A 114 -13.20 36.18 10.89
CA GLU A 114 -13.42 34.74 10.66
C GLU A 114 -13.24 34.26 9.21
N ARG A 115 -12.80 35.11 8.26
CA ARG A 115 -12.75 34.75 6.84
C ARG A 115 -11.48 35.18 6.12
N TYR A 116 -10.37 34.50 6.42
CA TYR A 116 -9.21 34.47 5.53
C TYR A 116 -8.81 33.03 5.22
N GLU A 117 -9.12 32.59 4.01
CA GLU A 117 -8.43 31.47 3.39
C GLU A 117 -7.91 31.85 2.00
N SER A 118 -6.80 31.20 1.68
CA SER A 118 -6.16 31.06 0.37
C SER A 118 -5.42 32.30 -0.18
N LEU A 119 -4.10 32.15 -0.32
CA LEU A 119 -3.46 32.00 -1.63
C LEU A 119 -1.98 31.60 -1.46
N ILE A 120 -1.60 30.50 -2.11
CA ILE A 120 -0.23 29.98 -2.24
C ILE A 120 0.33 30.45 -3.59
N SER A 121 1.63 30.73 -3.71
CA SER A 121 2.40 30.28 -4.88
C SER A 121 3.92 30.43 -4.74
N SER A 122 4.61 29.40 -5.24
CA SER A 122 6.01 29.29 -5.65
C SER A 122 7.11 29.34 -4.57
N TRP A 123 7.91 28.27 -4.54
CA TRP A 123 9.05 28.08 -3.63
C TRP A 123 10.22 27.48 -4.43
N ASP A 124 11.08 28.33 -4.98
CA ASP A 124 12.33 27.92 -5.64
C ASP A 124 13.56 27.99 -4.70
N GLU A 125 13.41 28.58 -3.51
CA GLU A 125 14.45 28.66 -2.47
C GLU A 125 14.03 27.91 -1.19
N PRO A 126 14.99 27.43 -0.36
CA PRO A 126 14.70 26.91 0.97
C PRO A 126 14.25 28.04 1.89
N MET A 127 12.95 28.27 1.92
CA MET A 127 12.34 29.37 2.66
C MET A 127 11.85 28.94 4.05
N LEU A 128 11.97 27.66 4.41
CA LEU A 128 11.52 27.16 5.71
C LEU A 128 12.22 27.86 6.90
N PRO A 129 13.53 28.14 6.86
CA PRO A 129 14.19 28.97 7.89
C PRO A 129 13.64 30.40 7.89
N LYS A 130 13.60 31.07 6.72
CA LYS A 130 13.08 32.44 6.58
C LYS A 130 11.62 32.58 7.06
N LEU A 131 10.81 31.55 6.84
CA LEU A 131 9.41 31.48 7.24
C LEU A 131 9.26 31.24 8.75
N ARG A 132 10.12 30.39 9.33
CA ARG A 132 10.19 30.22 10.80
C ARG A 132 10.60 31.52 11.47
N ASP A 133 11.65 32.17 10.99
CA ASP A 133 12.12 33.44 11.52
C ASP A 133 11.04 34.52 11.38
N TRP A 134 10.37 34.61 10.23
CA TRP A 134 9.24 35.52 10.03
C TRP A 134 8.06 35.21 10.98
N MET A 135 7.75 33.93 11.22
CA MET A 135 6.70 33.52 12.12
C MET A 135 7.04 33.91 13.57
N THR A 136 8.26 33.60 14.03
CA THR A 136 8.71 33.87 15.39
C THR A 136 8.94 35.36 15.67
N GLU A 137 9.53 36.10 14.74
CA GLU A 137 9.93 37.50 14.94
C GLU A 137 8.84 38.51 14.59
N LYS A 138 7.92 38.19 13.66
CA LYS A 138 6.89 39.14 13.20
C LYS A 138 5.48 38.69 13.53
N ILE A 139 5.12 37.44 13.23
CA ILE A 139 3.74 36.97 13.40
C ILE A 139 3.38 36.68 14.85
N VAL A 140 4.22 35.99 15.62
CA VAL A 140 3.94 35.72 17.04
C VAL A 140 3.78 37.03 17.84
N PRO A 141 4.67 38.04 17.71
CA PRO A 141 4.47 39.35 18.33
C PRO A 141 3.24 40.11 17.84
N TRP A 142 2.83 39.90 16.59
CA TRP A 142 1.58 40.45 16.07
C TRP A 142 0.36 39.73 16.66
N MET A 143 0.38 38.39 16.78
CA MET A 143 -0.72 37.55 17.28
C MET A 143 -1.03 37.75 18.77
N ILE A 144 -0.06 38.20 19.56
CA ILE A 144 -0.26 38.56 20.98
C ILE A 144 -1.41 39.56 21.14
N MET A 145 -1.58 40.52 20.23
CA MET A 145 -2.56 41.60 20.40
C MET A 145 -4.01 41.20 20.03
N PRO A 146 -4.29 40.52 18.90
CA PRO A 146 -5.65 40.09 18.58
C PRO A 146 -6.14 38.93 19.42
N TYR A 147 -5.26 37.99 19.81
CA TYR A 147 -5.66 36.69 20.36
C TYR A 147 -5.36 36.48 21.86
N ALA A 148 -4.43 37.23 22.48
CA ALA A 148 -4.17 37.13 23.93
C ALA A 148 -4.91 38.21 24.74
N ARG A 149 -6.19 38.44 24.43
CA ARG A 149 -7.01 39.41 25.17
C ARG A 149 -7.37 38.86 26.55
N GLY A 150 -6.96 39.56 27.61
CA GLY A 150 -7.21 39.19 29.00
C GLY A 150 -5.96 38.81 29.79
N ALA A 151 -4.81 38.66 29.13
CA ALA A 151 -3.53 38.46 29.80
C ALA A 151 -3.13 39.74 30.55
N ARG A 152 -2.83 39.61 31.84
CA ARG A 152 -2.41 40.72 32.72
C ARG A 152 -0.89 40.93 32.67
N SER A 153 -0.15 40.00 32.08
CA SER A 153 1.31 40.04 31.93
C SER A 153 1.76 39.49 30.58
N ALA A 154 2.96 39.90 30.13
CA ALA A 154 3.57 39.39 28.91
C ALA A 154 3.83 37.87 28.96
N ASP A 155 4.07 37.31 30.15
CA ASP A 155 4.28 35.88 30.34
C ASP A 155 2.99 35.07 30.22
N GLU A 156 1.86 35.62 30.69
CA GLU A 156 0.53 35.02 30.52
C GLU A 156 0.08 35.04 29.04
N ALA A 157 0.39 36.11 28.31
CA ALA A 157 0.13 36.18 26.87
C ALA A 157 0.99 35.18 26.07
N ARG A 158 2.24 34.97 26.49
CA ARG A 158 3.12 33.92 25.93
C ARG A 158 2.61 32.52 26.25
N ALA A 159 2.08 32.29 27.45
CA ALA A 159 1.45 31.02 27.83
C ALA A 159 0.17 30.75 27.01
N MET A 160 -0.66 31.76 26.74
CA MET A 160 -1.85 31.62 25.89
C MET A 160 -1.53 31.28 24.43
N LEU A 161 -0.38 31.71 23.93
CA LEU A 161 0.12 31.38 22.58
C LEU A 161 1.12 30.23 22.57
N GLN A 162 1.33 29.58 23.72
CA GLN A 162 2.18 28.41 23.84
C GLN A 162 1.57 27.29 22.99
N GLY A 163 2.31 26.84 21.99
CA GLY A 163 1.87 25.81 21.04
C GLY A 163 1.47 26.33 19.66
N VAL A 164 1.32 27.65 19.44
CA VAL A 164 1.10 28.17 18.07
C VAL A 164 2.30 27.88 17.18
N GLY A 165 3.52 28.04 17.73
CA GLY A 165 4.76 27.71 17.02
C GLY A 165 4.88 26.23 16.69
N SER A 166 4.67 25.34 17.66
CA SER A 166 4.72 23.88 17.44
C SER A 166 3.63 23.40 16.47
N ARG A 167 2.42 23.96 16.53
CA ARG A 167 1.33 23.67 15.58
C ARG A 167 1.63 24.16 14.18
N PHE A 168 2.27 25.33 14.05
CA PHE A 168 2.71 25.83 12.76
C PHE A 168 3.78 24.92 12.16
N ASP A 169 4.80 24.55 12.93
CA ASP A 169 5.84 23.60 12.50
C ASP A 169 5.23 22.25 12.11
N TYR A 170 4.30 21.74 12.91
CA TYR A 170 3.54 20.54 12.59
C TYR A 170 2.79 20.66 11.26
N HIS A 171 2.08 21.77 11.05
CA HIS A 171 1.28 21.97 9.85
C HIS A 171 2.15 22.15 8.59
N VAL A 172 3.27 22.86 8.71
CA VAL A 172 4.25 23.03 7.64
C VAL A 172 4.87 21.68 7.27
N CYS A 173 5.36 20.92 8.25
CA CYS A 173 5.95 19.60 8.03
C CYS A 173 4.94 18.64 7.41
N LYS A 174 3.70 18.61 7.93
CA LYS A 174 2.61 17.79 7.37
C LYS A 174 2.32 18.15 5.91
N THR A 175 2.14 19.44 5.62
CA THR A 175 1.77 19.92 4.29
C THR A 175 2.89 19.65 3.27
N LEU A 176 4.15 19.84 3.65
CA LEU A 176 5.29 19.53 2.78
C LEU A 176 5.39 18.04 2.49
N CYS A 177 5.24 17.19 3.50
CA CYS A 177 5.21 15.74 3.33
C CYS A 177 4.05 15.31 2.42
N ASP A 178 2.84 15.81 2.65
CA ASP A 178 1.65 15.49 1.85
C ASP A 178 1.82 15.92 0.38
N LEU A 179 2.33 17.12 0.13
CA LEU A 179 2.56 17.63 -1.22
C LEU A 179 3.64 16.83 -1.96
N ARG A 180 4.75 16.50 -1.28
CA ARG A 180 5.85 15.74 -1.87
C ARG A 180 5.44 14.30 -2.16
N ASN A 181 4.74 13.65 -1.23
CA ASN A 181 4.26 12.28 -1.39
C ASN A 181 3.27 12.19 -2.54
N LYS A 182 2.27 13.08 -2.61
CA LYS A 182 1.26 13.08 -3.68
C LYS A 182 1.84 13.37 -5.06
N LYS A 183 2.84 14.26 -5.18
CA LYS A 183 3.39 14.65 -6.49
C LYS A 183 4.48 13.72 -7.02
N ARG A 184 5.31 13.13 -6.14
CA ARG A 184 6.53 12.40 -6.55
C ARG A 184 6.53 10.92 -6.24
N LEU A 185 5.73 10.46 -5.27
CA LEU A 185 5.79 9.08 -4.78
C LEU A 185 4.50 8.30 -5.10
N LEU A 186 3.34 8.91 -4.88
CA LEU A 186 2.03 8.26 -4.99
C LEU A 186 1.47 8.36 -6.41
N HIS A 187 2.21 7.85 -7.39
CA HIS A 187 1.75 7.75 -8.77
C HIS A 187 1.89 6.33 -9.34
N PRO A 188 1.02 5.89 -10.28
CA PRO A 188 1.03 4.52 -10.80
C PRO A 188 2.36 4.05 -11.40
N GLY A 189 3.18 4.97 -11.96
CA GLY A 189 4.46 4.62 -12.58
C GLY A 189 5.62 4.39 -11.60
N ALA A 190 5.43 4.55 -10.29
CA ALA A 190 6.48 4.26 -9.30
C ALA A 190 6.47 2.78 -8.94
N ASP A 191 7.65 2.17 -8.81
CA ASP A 191 7.77 0.80 -8.33
C ASP A 191 7.37 0.71 -6.85
N THR A 192 6.68 -0.37 -6.49
CA THR A 192 6.24 -0.65 -5.11
C THR A 192 7.43 -0.78 -4.17
N LYS A 193 8.57 -1.32 -4.65
CA LYS A 193 9.81 -1.42 -3.89
C LYS A 193 10.35 -0.05 -3.47
N ASP A 194 10.36 0.91 -4.39
CA ASP A 194 10.83 2.29 -4.15
C ASP A 194 9.90 3.05 -3.18
N ILE A 195 8.60 2.78 -3.25
CA ILE A 195 7.63 3.37 -2.32
C ILE A 195 7.88 2.84 -0.91
N LEU A 196 8.17 1.55 -0.76
CA LEU A 196 8.47 0.94 0.53
C LEU A 196 9.80 1.41 1.12
N THR A 197 10.89 1.45 0.34
CA THR A 197 12.19 1.98 0.80
C THR A 197 12.08 3.43 1.25
N GLN A 198 11.36 4.25 0.49
CA GLN A 198 11.11 5.65 0.85
C GLN A 198 10.23 5.76 2.10
N TYR A 199 9.22 4.89 2.26
CA TYR A 199 8.36 4.87 3.45
C TYR A 199 9.16 4.47 4.71
N VAL A 200 10.04 3.46 4.62
CA VAL A 200 10.96 3.09 5.71
C VAL A 200 11.89 4.25 6.07
N SER A 201 12.44 4.93 5.06
CA SER A 201 13.29 6.10 5.27
C SER A 201 12.53 7.25 5.94
N ILE A 202 11.26 7.49 5.54
CA ILE A 202 10.39 8.49 6.17
C ILE A 202 10.13 8.13 7.64
N ILE A 203 9.85 6.86 7.95
CA ILE A 203 9.68 6.39 9.33
C ILE A 203 10.95 6.68 10.15
N ARG A 204 12.13 6.29 9.64
CA ARG A 204 13.41 6.53 10.32
C ARG A 204 13.68 8.01 10.55
N CYS A 205 13.46 8.87 9.54
CA CYS A 205 13.65 10.31 9.68
C CYS A 205 12.64 10.94 10.67
N LEU A 206 11.37 10.59 10.56
CA LEU A 206 10.32 11.16 11.42
C LEU A 206 10.41 10.66 12.86
N ARG A 207 10.99 9.49 13.13
CA ARG A 207 11.32 9.05 14.49
C ARG A 207 12.35 9.94 15.19
N ILE A 208 13.32 10.48 14.43
CA ILE A 208 14.32 11.41 14.98
C ILE A 208 13.72 12.80 15.20
N ILE A 209 12.88 13.25 14.26
CA ILE A 209 12.30 14.60 14.26
C ILE A 209 11.11 14.72 15.23
N ASP A 210 10.30 13.66 15.35
CA ASP A 210 9.06 13.61 16.13
C ASP A 210 9.00 12.32 16.97
N PRO A 211 9.68 12.29 18.14
CA PRO A 211 9.63 11.16 19.06
C PRO A 211 8.23 10.68 19.46
N PRO A 212 7.20 11.54 19.67
CA PRO A 212 5.85 11.06 19.98
C PRO A 212 5.10 10.49 18.75
N GLY A 213 5.62 10.65 17.53
CA GLY A 213 5.11 10.01 16.31
C GLY A 213 3.76 10.51 15.79
N VAL A 214 3.27 11.66 16.26
CA VAL A 214 1.99 12.26 15.84
C VAL A 214 2.03 12.69 14.37
N LEU A 215 3.16 13.21 13.90
CA LEU A 215 3.38 13.60 12.51
C LEU A 215 3.49 12.38 11.60
N LEU A 216 4.21 11.35 12.06
CA LEU A 216 4.33 10.09 11.32
C LEU A 216 2.95 9.49 11.04
N TYR A 217 2.03 9.51 12.00
CA TYR A 217 0.66 9.02 11.81
C TYR A 217 -0.02 9.64 10.59
N LYS A 218 -0.08 10.98 10.57
CA LYS A 218 -0.82 11.72 9.54
C LYS A 218 -0.16 11.63 8.18
N VAL A 219 1.17 11.62 8.13
CA VAL A 219 1.92 11.50 6.87
C VAL A 219 1.87 10.07 6.33
N ALA A 220 1.81 9.07 7.21
CA ALA A 220 1.73 7.67 6.83
C ALA A 220 0.35 7.28 6.27
N ASP A 221 -0.75 7.80 6.83
CA ASP A 221 -2.12 7.48 6.40
C ASP A 221 -2.34 7.48 4.87
N PRO A 222 -1.98 8.53 4.10
CA PRO A 222 -2.15 8.52 2.64
C PRO A 222 -1.27 7.48 1.94
N ILE A 223 -0.05 7.23 2.44
CA ILE A 223 0.86 6.22 1.89
C ILE A 223 0.28 4.82 2.14
N ARG A 224 -0.22 4.56 3.36
CA ARG A 224 -0.84 3.28 3.73
C ARG A 224 -2.07 2.98 2.88
N LYS A 225 -2.92 3.98 2.65
CA LYS A 225 -4.09 3.81 1.77
C LYS A 225 -3.65 3.41 0.36
N TYR A 226 -2.66 4.08 -0.20
CA TYR A 226 -2.14 3.76 -1.52
C TYR A 226 -1.50 2.36 -1.60
N LEU A 227 -0.72 1.98 -0.59
CA LEU A 227 -0.10 0.66 -0.49
C LEU A 227 -1.12 -0.48 -0.33
N ARG A 228 -2.27 -0.24 0.32
CA ARG A 228 -3.38 -1.22 0.39
C ARG A 228 -4.08 -1.43 -0.94
N GLU A 229 -4.18 -0.40 -1.78
CA GLU A 229 -4.80 -0.49 -3.11
C GLU A 229 -3.94 -1.31 -4.08
N ARG A 230 -2.62 -1.36 -3.85
CA ARG A 230 -1.68 -2.15 -4.66
C ARG A 230 -1.64 -3.62 -4.22
N PRO A 231 -1.86 -4.58 -5.15
CA PRO A 231 -1.93 -6.00 -4.81
C PRO A 231 -0.57 -6.67 -4.58
N ASP A 232 0.49 -6.10 -5.12
CA ASP A 232 1.88 -6.60 -5.09
C ASP A 232 2.63 -6.18 -3.81
N THR A 233 2.11 -5.21 -3.06
CA THR A 233 2.74 -4.68 -1.84
C THR A 233 3.12 -5.76 -0.83
N ILE A 234 2.20 -6.70 -0.52
CA ILE A 234 2.46 -7.74 0.48
C ILE A 234 3.62 -8.63 0.02
N ARG A 235 3.67 -8.99 -1.26
CA ARG A 235 4.76 -9.80 -1.83
C ARG A 235 6.10 -9.09 -1.71
N CYS A 236 6.16 -7.80 -2.04
CA CYS A 236 7.38 -7.02 -1.91
C CYS A 236 7.85 -6.92 -0.46
N ILE A 237 6.92 -6.70 0.50
CA ILE A 237 7.25 -6.67 1.94
C ILE A 237 7.81 -8.02 2.40
N VAL A 238 7.12 -9.12 2.06
CA VAL A 238 7.54 -10.47 2.46
C VAL A 238 8.88 -10.84 1.81
N ALA A 239 9.07 -10.53 0.52
CA ALA A 239 10.33 -10.76 -0.18
C ALA A 239 11.49 -10.00 0.48
N SER A 240 11.26 -8.73 0.83
CA SER A 240 12.28 -7.95 1.54
C SER A 240 12.56 -8.47 2.96
N LEU A 241 11.57 -9.03 3.65
CA LEU A 241 11.73 -9.56 5.01
C LEU A 241 12.48 -10.90 5.04
N VAL A 242 12.27 -11.72 4.01
CA VAL A 242 12.99 -13.01 3.83
C VAL A 242 14.38 -12.79 3.21
N GLY A 243 14.62 -11.64 2.57
CA GLY A 243 15.91 -11.26 2.01
C GLY A 243 16.24 -12.03 0.73
N ASP A 244 16.42 -11.32 -0.38
CA ASP A 244 17.14 -11.85 -1.54
C ASP A 244 18.63 -11.68 -1.27
N GLY A 245 19.32 -12.80 -1.07
CA GLY A 245 20.67 -12.88 -0.52
C GLY A 245 21.81 -12.29 -1.37
N GLU A 246 21.52 -11.37 -2.29
CA GLU A 246 22.53 -10.74 -3.17
C GLU A 246 22.45 -9.21 -3.21
N SER A 247 21.33 -8.61 -2.82
CA SER A 247 21.22 -7.16 -2.70
C SER A 247 21.23 -6.80 -1.23
N GLY A 248 22.20 -6.01 -0.77
CA GLY A 248 22.24 -5.40 0.57
C GLY A 248 21.12 -4.40 0.84
N ASP A 249 19.94 -4.68 0.31
CA ASP A 249 18.72 -3.88 0.28
C ASP A 249 17.65 -4.55 1.15
N SER A 250 18.07 -5.02 2.33
CA SER A 250 17.12 -5.37 3.38
C SER A 250 16.51 -4.06 3.88
N LEU A 251 15.19 -3.91 3.71
CA LEU A 251 14.42 -2.81 4.29
C LEU A 251 14.54 -2.72 5.82
N VAL A 252 15.06 -3.79 6.42
CA VAL A 252 15.21 -3.98 7.87
C VAL A 252 16.70 -3.99 8.17
N ASP A 253 17.14 -3.11 9.07
CA ASP A 253 18.52 -3.14 9.55
C ASP A 253 18.72 -4.41 10.38
N GLU A 254 19.77 -5.19 10.10
CA GLU A 254 20.08 -6.42 10.85
C GLU A 254 20.32 -6.14 12.36
N ASN A 255 20.55 -4.87 12.73
CA ASN A 255 20.79 -4.42 14.09
C ASN A 255 19.52 -4.02 14.87
N GLU A 256 18.32 -4.04 14.27
CA GLU A 256 17.08 -3.78 15.03
C GLU A 256 16.75 -4.98 15.93
N PRO A 257 16.46 -4.76 17.23
CA PRO A 257 16.13 -5.84 18.14
C PRO A 257 14.86 -6.54 17.67
N ILE A 258 14.93 -7.85 17.45
CA ILE A 258 13.80 -8.68 17.02
C ILE A 258 12.81 -8.77 18.18
N GLN A 259 11.83 -7.87 18.21
CA GLN A 259 10.75 -7.90 19.18
C GLN A 259 9.53 -8.62 18.59
N PRO A 260 8.78 -9.38 19.41
CA PRO A 260 7.51 -9.94 18.96
C PRO A 260 6.62 -8.80 18.47
N LEU A 261 5.85 -9.02 17.39
CA LEU A 261 4.81 -8.08 16.96
C LEU A 261 3.82 -8.01 18.11
N GLN A 262 3.98 -7.02 18.99
CA GLN A 262 3.12 -6.80 20.14
C GLN A 262 1.68 -6.88 19.63
N GLN A 263 0.97 -7.95 20.04
CA GLN A 263 -0.45 -7.79 20.27
C GLN A 263 -0.52 -6.59 21.19
N MET A 264 -1.31 -5.58 20.83
CA MET A 264 -1.55 -4.44 21.73
C MET A 264 -1.99 -5.02 23.07
N GLN A 265 -1.03 -5.19 23.98
CA GLN A 265 -1.31 -5.60 25.33
C GLN A 265 -2.04 -4.40 25.90
N ALA A 266 -3.25 -4.67 26.39
CA ALA A 266 -4.08 -3.69 27.06
C ALA A 266 -3.21 -2.85 27.99
N ASP A 267 -3.38 -1.54 27.90
CA ASP A 267 -2.66 -0.51 28.64
C ASP A 267 -2.07 -1.07 29.94
N ASP A 268 -0.75 -1.24 29.98
CA ASP A 268 -0.08 -1.60 31.22
C ASP A 268 -0.11 -0.36 32.12
N TYR A 269 -1.21 -0.20 32.87
CA TYR A 269 -1.44 0.91 33.81
C TYR A 269 -0.35 1.01 34.90
N THR A 270 0.59 0.08 34.91
CA THR A 270 1.73 -0.01 35.82
C THR A 270 3.04 0.52 35.23
N ASP A 271 3.05 1.00 33.98
CA ASP A 271 4.27 1.49 33.32
C ASP A 271 4.83 2.75 34.02
N PRO A 272 6.02 2.67 34.66
CA PRO A 272 6.65 3.82 35.30
C PRO A 272 7.17 4.89 34.33
N ASN A 273 7.19 4.59 33.03
CA ASN A 273 7.61 5.49 31.94
C ASN A 273 6.41 6.08 31.16
N TRP A 274 5.18 5.91 31.66
CA TRP A 274 4.00 6.45 31.01
C TRP A 274 4.01 8.00 31.01
N GLU A 275 3.89 8.59 29.82
CA GLU A 275 3.72 10.03 29.62
C GLU A 275 2.35 10.31 29.00
N PRO A 276 1.65 11.39 29.43
CA PRO A 276 0.36 11.76 28.87
C PRO A 276 0.49 12.19 27.41
N GLU A 277 -0.59 11.98 26.64
CA GLU A 277 -0.61 12.29 25.21
C GLU A 277 -0.35 13.79 24.94
N PRO A 278 0.45 14.12 23.90
CA PRO A 278 0.61 15.50 23.47
C PRO A 278 -0.72 16.13 23.08
N ILE A 279 -0.87 17.44 23.31
CA ILE A 279 -2.12 18.19 23.02
C ILE A 279 -2.53 18.17 21.53
N ASP A 280 -1.60 17.79 20.65
CA ASP A 280 -1.79 17.71 19.20
C ASP A 280 -2.26 16.32 18.72
N ALA A 281 -2.37 15.34 19.63
CA ALA A 281 -3.00 14.06 19.37
C ALA A 281 -4.52 14.25 19.13
N GLY A 282 -5.01 13.87 17.96
CA GLY A 282 -6.43 13.99 17.62
C GLY A 282 -7.31 13.01 18.41
N PRO A 283 -8.60 13.31 18.62
CA PRO A 283 -9.49 12.45 19.41
C PRO A 283 -9.68 11.08 18.75
N GLY A 284 -9.45 10.02 19.53
CA GLY A 284 -9.92 8.67 19.24
C GLY A 284 -8.89 7.64 18.82
N LYS A 285 -7.57 7.90 18.92
CA LYS A 285 -6.56 6.86 18.68
C LYS A 285 -5.41 7.02 19.67
N PRO A 286 -5.16 6.01 20.54
CA PRO A 286 -4.14 6.11 21.55
C PRO A 286 -2.78 6.34 20.89
N CYS A 287 -2.12 7.44 21.26
CA CYS A 287 -0.69 7.63 21.04
C CYS A 287 0.09 6.84 22.10
N VAL A 288 -0.33 5.59 22.35
CA VAL A 288 0.33 4.69 23.28
C VAL A 288 1.17 3.77 22.42
N VAL A 289 2.46 4.12 22.37
CA VAL A 289 3.56 3.29 21.87
C VAL A 289 3.40 2.90 20.40
N TRP A 290 3.87 3.78 19.51
CA TRP A 290 4.30 3.32 18.20
C TRP A 290 5.26 2.16 18.40
N PRO A 291 4.97 0.98 17.82
CA PRO A 291 5.87 -0.13 18.00
C PRO A 291 7.22 0.28 17.40
N SER A 292 8.27 0.05 18.20
CA SER A 292 9.66 0.44 17.94
C SER A 292 10.17 -0.03 16.57
N ASP A 293 9.50 -1.03 15.99
CA ASP A 293 9.93 -1.74 14.80
C ASP A 293 9.23 -1.21 13.52
N VAL A 294 10.02 -1.07 12.46
CA VAL A 294 9.54 -0.72 11.13
C VAL A 294 8.60 -1.79 10.59
N ILE A 295 8.85 -3.06 10.91
CA ILE A 295 8.06 -4.19 10.43
C ILE A 295 6.68 -4.22 11.08
N SER A 296 6.55 -3.93 12.38
CA SER A 296 5.23 -3.77 13.00
C SER A 296 4.43 -2.64 12.35
N THR A 297 5.11 -1.56 11.95
CA THR A 297 4.48 -0.45 11.24
C THR A 297 3.98 -0.89 9.86
N LEU A 298 4.75 -1.70 9.13
CA LEU A 298 4.36 -2.27 7.83
C LEU A 298 3.24 -3.31 7.94
N VAL A 299 3.28 -4.18 8.95
CA VAL A 299 2.23 -5.18 9.19
C VAL A 299 0.93 -4.50 9.62
N SER A 300 0.99 -3.41 10.40
CA SER A 300 -0.19 -2.62 10.82
C SER A 300 -0.95 -1.95 9.67
N ILE A 301 -0.39 -1.96 8.45
CA ILE A 301 -1.10 -1.45 7.27
C ILE A 301 -2.31 -2.35 6.95
N TYR A 302 -2.23 -3.63 7.27
CA TYR A 302 -3.28 -4.62 7.00
C TYR A 302 -3.93 -5.12 8.30
N ASP A 303 -5.24 -5.31 8.25
CA ASP A 303 -6.03 -5.73 9.42
C ASP A 303 -5.87 -7.23 9.76
N SER A 304 -5.43 -8.05 8.80
CA SER A 304 -5.22 -9.48 8.98
C SER A 304 -3.76 -9.89 8.71
N LYS A 305 -3.20 -10.67 9.64
CA LYS A 305 -1.89 -11.32 9.50
C LYS A 305 -1.94 -12.53 8.55
N ASP A 306 -3.13 -13.07 8.26
CA ASP A 306 -3.29 -14.29 7.47
C ASP A 306 -2.91 -14.09 6.00
N LEU A 307 -3.10 -12.88 5.47
CA LEU A 307 -2.69 -12.52 4.11
C LEU A 307 -1.15 -12.56 3.96
N PHE A 308 -0.43 -12.09 4.99
CA PHE A 308 1.03 -12.18 5.02
C PHE A 308 1.51 -13.63 5.07
N VAL A 309 0.86 -14.46 5.89
CA VAL A 309 1.21 -15.88 6.01
C VAL A 309 0.96 -16.63 4.69
N LYS A 310 -0.16 -16.37 4.00
CA LYS A 310 -0.46 -16.98 2.70
C LYS A 310 0.56 -16.58 1.63
N GLU A 311 0.92 -15.30 1.52
CA GLU A 311 1.95 -14.86 0.57
C GLU A 311 3.35 -15.39 0.95
N LEU A 312 3.66 -15.47 2.26
CA LEU A 312 4.89 -16.10 2.73
C LEU A 312 4.97 -17.59 2.35
N GLN A 313 3.87 -18.33 2.45
CA GLN A 313 3.81 -19.74 2.01
C GLN A 313 4.08 -19.85 0.50
N VAL A 314 3.50 -18.96 -0.31
CA VAL A 314 3.71 -18.92 -1.77
C VAL A 314 5.18 -18.62 -2.10
N LEU A 315 5.77 -17.60 -1.48
CA LEU A 315 7.16 -17.21 -1.70
C LEU A 315 8.14 -18.30 -1.23
N LEU A 316 7.88 -18.89 -0.06
CA LEU A 316 8.69 -19.98 0.46
C LEU A 316 8.62 -21.20 -0.46
N THR A 317 7.44 -21.53 -0.98
CA THR A 317 7.26 -22.62 -1.96
C THR A 317 8.14 -22.41 -3.18
N GLN A 318 8.11 -21.21 -3.76
CA GLN A 318 8.93 -20.88 -4.94
C GLN A 318 10.43 -21.02 -4.64
N ARG A 319 10.89 -20.50 -3.49
CA ARG A 319 12.30 -20.59 -3.10
C ARG A 319 12.73 -22.02 -2.81
N LEU A 320 11.95 -22.78 -2.05
CA LEU A 320 12.30 -24.16 -1.71
C LEU A 320 12.36 -25.07 -2.93
N LEU A 321 11.50 -24.86 -3.92
CA LEU A 321 11.53 -25.61 -5.18
C LEU A 321 12.67 -25.19 -6.12
N ALA A 322 13.12 -23.92 -6.04
CA ALA A 322 14.25 -23.42 -6.83
C ALA A 322 15.61 -23.85 -6.26
N VAL A 323 15.71 -24.11 -4.95
CA VAL A 323 16.97 -24.51 -4.31
C VAL A 323 17.38 -25.92 -4.75
N LYS A 324 18.35 -26.01 -5.65
CA LYS A 324 18.98 -27.26 -6.10
C LYS A 324 20.09 -27.76 -5.15
N ASP A 325 20.71 -26.85 -4.37
CA ASP A 325 21.94 -27.14 -3.61
C ASP A 325 21.70 -27.76 -2.21
N GLY A 326 20.44 -27.93 -1.81
CA GLY A 326 20.08 -28.57 -0.54
C GLY A 326 20.54 -27.81 0.71
N ASN A 327 20.92 -26.54 0.57
CA ASN A 327 21.22 -25.65 1.69
C ASN A 327 19.97 -24.85 2.05
N TYR A 328 19.24 -25.32 3.07
CA TYR A 328 18.04 -24.67 3.60
C TYR A 328 18.31 -23.86 4.87
N GLU A 329 19.57 -23.60 5.23
CA GLU A 329 19.92 -22.90 6.47
C GLU A 329 19.43 -21.45 6.48
N ARG A 330 19.45 -20.79 5.31
CA ARG A 330 18.95 -19.41 5.16
C ARG A 330 17.45 -19.35 5.41
N GLU A 331 16.69 -20.21 4.75
CA GLU A 331 15.24 -20.29 4.90
C GLU A 331 14.85 -20.71 6.33
N ARG A 332 15.64 -21.58 6.97
CA ARG A 332 15.47 -21.94 8.40
C ARG A 332 15.66 -20.73 9.32
N ARG A 333 16.77 -19.99 9.15
CA ARG A 333 17.05 -18.76 9.94
C ARG A 333 15.96 -17.72 9.75
N ASN A 334 15.49 -17.52 8.52
CA ASN A 334 14.43 -16.58 8.21
C ASN A 334 13.12 -16.95 8.91
N ILE A 335 12.75 -18.24 8.89
CA ILE A 335 11.55 -18.72 9.59
C ILE A 335 11.70 -18.55 11.11
N GLU A 336 12.86 -18.82 11.70
CA GLU A 336 13.10 -18.57 13.13
C GLU A 336 12.91 -17.10 13.52
N ILE A 337 13.41 -16.16 12.71
CA ILE A 337 13.18 -14.72 12.90
C ILE A 337 11.69 -14.40 12.81
N LEU A 338 10.98 -14.98 11.83
CA LEU A 338 9.56 -14.75 11.64
C LEU A 338 8.68 -15.37 12.73
N LYS A 339 9.09 -16.51 13.31
CA LYS A 339 8.42 -17.11 14.47
C LYS A 339 8.43 -16.16 15.67
N ILE A 340 9.55 -15.50 15.93
CA ILE A 340 9.65 -14.52 17.02
C ILE A 340 8.67 -13.37 16.77
N ARG A 341 8.55 -12.91 15.52
CA ARG A 341 7.72 -11.76 15.15
C ARG A 341 6.22 -12.09 15.12
N PHE A 342 5.79 -13.11 14.39
CA PHE A 342 4.37 -13.42 14.14
C PHE A 342 3.77 -14.44 15.10
N GLY A 343 4.60 -15.19 15.83
CA GLY A 343 4.20 -16.30 16.68
C GLY A 343 4.24 -17.65 15.96
N GLU A 344 4.34 -18.72 16.76
CA GLU A 344 4.55 -20.10 16.27
C GLU A 344 3.34 -20.69 15.55
N ALA A 345 2.12 -20.45 16.06
CA ALA A 345 0.90 -21.04 15.51
C ALA A 345 0.65 -20.66 14.04
N ALA A 346 0.96 -19.42 13.65
CA ALA A 346 0.76 -18.93 12.29
C ALA A 346 1.80 -19.50 11.30
N LEU A 347 3.02 -19.81 11.78
CA LEU A 347 4.12 -20.30 10.95
C LEU A 347 4.25 -21.83 10.91
N GLN A 348 3.44 -22.56 11.67
CA GLN A 348 3.47 -24.03 11.70
C GLN A 348 3.46 -24.67 10.29
N VAL A 349 2.67 -24.13 9.36
CA VAL A 349 2.61 -24.63 7.97
C VAL A 349 3.96 -24.49 7.26
N CYS A 350 4.64 -23.34 7.41
CA CYS A 350 5.95 -23.09 6.80
C CYS A 350 7.04 -24.00 7.40
N GLU A 351 6.93 -24.34 8.68
CA GLU A 351 7.83 -25.30 9.32
C GLU A 351 7.66 -26.72 8.80
N VAL A 352 6.41 -27.15 8.59
CA VAL A 352 6.13 -28.44 7.98
C VAL A 352 6.71 -28.48 6.56
N MET A 353 6.61 -27.40 5.79
CA MET A 353 7.23 -27.31 4.46
C MET A 353 8.77 -27.47 4.50
N LEU A 354 9.46 -26.83 5.45
CA LEU A 354 10.90 -27.03 5.63
C LEU A 354 11.23 -28.47 6.03
N ARG A 355 10.45 -29.03 6.95
CA ARG A 355 10.62 -30.41 7.39
C ARG A 355 10.42 -31.38 6.22
N ASP A 356 9.42 -31.15 5.37
CA ASP A 356 9.17 -31.95 4.18
C ASP A 356 10.40 -31.97 3.24
N MET A 357 11.09 -30.85 3.05
CA MET A 357 12.34 -30.82 2.25
C MET A 357 13.45 -31.67 2.88
N THR A 358 13.64 -31.56 4.20
CA THR A 358 14.65 -32.36 4.91
C THR A 358 14.31 -33.86 4.90
N ASP A 359 13.03 -34.19 5.09
CA ASP A 359 12.52 -35.55 5.06
C ASP A 359 12.60 -36.12 3.63
N SER A 360 12.32 -35.31 2.61
CA SER A 360 12.47 -35.68 1.20
C SER A 360 13.90 -36.12 0.89
N ARG A 361 14.90 -35.33 1.30
CA ARG A 361 16.32 -35.68 1.09
C ARG A 361 16.70 -36.98 1.79
N ARG A 362 16.21 -37.18 3.02
CA ARG A 362 16.47 -38.40 3.78
C ARG A 362 15.83 -39.63 3.12
N ILE A 363 14.63 -39.48 2.58
CA ILE A 363 13.92 -40.55 1.85
C ILE A 363 14.66 -40.88 0.56
N ASP A 364 15.03 -39.86 -0.22
CA ASP A 364 15.73 -40.04 -1.49
C ASP A 364 17.06 -40.78 -1.29
N GLN A 365 17.85 -40.38 -0.29
CA GLN A 365 19.09 -41.09 0.08
C GLN A 365 18.85 -42.56 0.44
N HIS A 366 17.75 -42.87 1.13
CA HIS A 366 17.42 -44.24 1.49
C HIS A 366 17.02 -45.08 0.28
N VAL A 367 16.15 -44.54 -0.60
CA VAL A 367 15.72 -45.23 -1.81
C VAL A 367 16.91 -45.46 -2.76
N GLN A 368 17.77 -44.45 -2.91
CA GLN A 368 18.97 -44.52 -3.73
C GLN A 368 19.99 -45.54 -3.21
N ALA A 369 20.07 -45.72 -1.88
CA ALA A 369 20.93 -46.74 -1.28
C ALA A 369 20.47 -48.18 -1.56
N GLN A 370 19.16 -48.40 -1.75
CA GLN A 370 18.62 -49.71 -2.11
C GLN A 370 18.78 -50.00 -3.61
N LYS A 371 18.37 -49.03 -4.43
CA LYS A 371 18.43 -49.15 -5.89
C LYS A 371 18.89 -47.81 -6.48
N PRO A 372 20.13 -47.73 -6.98
CA PRO A 372 20.62 -46.50 -7.58
C PRO A 372 19.85 -46.22 -8.87
N MET A 373 19.11 -45.12 -8.88
CA MET A 373 18.34 -44.63 -10.03
C MET A 373 18.81 -43.20 -10.36
N PRO A 374 18.73 -42.75 -11.62
CA PRO A 374 19.10 -41.38 -12.01
C PRO A 374 18.03 -40.33 -11.67
N LEU A 375 17.04 -40.66 -10.83
CA LEU A 375 15.92 -39.81 -10.47
C LEU A 375 16.05 -39.35 -9.02
N HIS A 376 16.09 -38.03 -8.81
CA HIS A 376 16.07 -37.40 -7.50
C HIS A 376 14.79 -36.57 -7.33
N PRO A 377 13.70 -37.14 -6.79
CA PRO A 377 12.45 -36.42 -6.65
C PRO A 377 12.37 -35.63 -5.34
N THR A 378 11.72 -34.48 -5.40
CA THR A 378 11.35 -33.71 -4.20
C THR A 378 9.94 -34.12 -3.76
N ILE A 379 9.83 -34.69 -2.56
CA ILE A 379 8.60 -35.24 -2.00
C ILE A 379 8.00 -34.21 -1.04
N ILE A 380 6.81 -33.70 -1.39
CA ILE A 380 6.10 -32.68 -0.62
C ILE A 380 4.75 -33.19 -0.10
N SER A 381 4.28 -32.61 1.01
CA SER A 381 2.96 -32.90 1.54
C SER A 381 1.87 -32.09 0.82
N LYS A 382 0.74 -32.74 0.48
CA LYS A 382 -0.35 -32.10 -0.29
C LYS A 382 -1.10 -31.00 0.48
N HIS A 383 -1.21 -31.12 1.81
CA HIS A 383 -2.11 -30.28 2.61
C HIS A 383 -1.45 -29.01 3.16
N PHE A 384 -0.12 -29.02 3.31
CA PHE A 384 0.62 -27.90 3.89
C PHE A 384 1.27 -27.01 2.84
N TRP A 385 1.33 -27.47 1.59
CA TRP A 385 1.83 -26.69 0.47
C TRP A 385 0.67 -25.95 -0.20
N PRO A 386 0.88 -24.72 -0.69
CA PRO A 386 -0.12 -24.02 -1.47
C PRO A 386 -0.45 -24.84 -2.74
N PRO A 387 -1.67 -24.69 -3.28
CA PRO A 387 -2.06 -25.40 -4.49
C PRO A 387 -1.11 -25.04 -5.63
N LEU A 388 -0.30 -26.03 -6.02
CA LEU A 388 0.50 -25.98 -7.23
C LEU A 388 -0.40 -26.25 -8.43
N GLN A 389 -0.10 -25.65 -9.58
CA GLN A 389 -0.85 -25.94 -10.81
C GLN A 389 -0.88 -27.47 -11.04
N THR A 390 -2.03 -28.05 -11.36
CA THR A 390 -2.15 -29.50 -11.57
C THR A 390 -2.29 -29.82 -13.04
N ASN A 391 -1.31 -29.42 -13.85
CA ASN A 391 -1.21 -29.92 -15.22
C ASN A 391 -0.50 -31.28 -15.18
N SER A 392 -1.29 -32.35 -15.04
CA SER A 392 -0.76 -33.71 -15.08
C SER A 392 -0.76 -34.21 -16.52
N PHE A 393 0.41 -34.35 -17.11
CA PHE A 393 0.60 -35.17 -18.31
C PHE A 393 1.40 -36.42 -17.95
N THR A 394 1.19 -37.50 -18.70
CA THR A 394 1.92 -38.75 -18.47
C THR A 394 3.22 -38.71 -19.26
N MET A 395 4.36 -38.89 -18.59
CA MET A 395 5.65 -39.03 -19.27
C MET A 395 5.65 -40.33 -20.10
N PRO A 396 6.14 -40.32 -21.35
CA PRO A 396 6.27 -41.53 -22.16
C PRO A 396 7.49 -42.39 -21.76
N GLY A 397 7.54 -43.57 -22.38
CA GLY A 397 8.70 -44.48 -22.45
C GLY A 397 9.52 -44.69 -21.17
N GLN A 398 10.82 -44.42 -21.26
CA GLN A 398 11.85 -44.67 -20.25
C GLN A 398 11.62 -43.84 -18.99
N PHE A 399 11.16 -42.60 -19.12
CA PHE A 399 10.89 -41.74 -17.96
C PHE A 399 9.77 -42.32 -17.10
N ARG A 400 8.76 -42.92 -17.73
CA ARG A 400 7.67 -43.59 -17.02
C ARG A 400 8.16 -44.80 -16.24
N GLU A 401 8.99 -45.64 -16.85
CA GLU A 401 9.54 -46.83 -16.19
C GLU A 401 10.40 -46.46 -14.97
N ILE A 402 11.20 -45.40 -15.09
CA ILE A 402 12.01 -44.89 -13.98
C ILE A 402 11.11 -44.36 -12.86
N GLN A 403 10.06 -43.58 -13.19
CA GLN A 403 9.08 -43.09 -12.21
C GLN A 403 8.33 -44.23 -11.50
N GLU A 404 7.89 -45.25 -12.24
CA GLU A 404 7.19 -46.42 -11.69
C GLU A 404 8.13 -47.30 -10.84
N SER A 405 9.40 -47.43 -11.23
CA SER A 405 10.42 -48.09 -10.43
C SER A 405 10.64 -47.37 -9.10
N TYR A 406 10.83 -46.06 -9.12
CA TYR A 406 11.00 -45.27 -7.90
C TYR A 406 9.75 -45.33 -7.01
N ALA A 407 8.55 -45.25 -7.59
CA ALA A 407 7.30 -45.34 -6.85
C ALA A 407 7.10 -46.69 -6.15
N ARG A 408 7.58 -47.79 -6.74
CA ARG A 408 7.57 -49.12 -6.12
C ARG A 408 8.49 -49.18 -4.90
N GLU A 409 9.74 -48.73 -5.04
CA GLU A 409 10.70 -48.72 -3.92
C GLU A 409 10.22 -47.80 -2.78
N TYR A 410 9.65 -46.64 -3.11
CA TYR A 410 9.06 -45.76 -2.12
C TYR A 410 7.89 -46.43 -1.36
N HIS A 411 7.03 -47.19 -2.06
CA HIS A 411 5.92 -47.88 -1.43
C HIS A 411 6.39 -49.03 -0.52
N LEU A 412 7.52 -49.67 -0.82
CA LEU A 412 8.14 -50.65 0.09
C LEU A 412 8.63 -49.97 1.37
N PHE A 413 9.21 -48.77 1.27
CA PHE A 413 9.67 -48.00 2.42
C PHE A 413 8.52 -47.41 3.25
N LYS A 414 7.47 -46.90 2.59
CA LYS A 414 6.27 -46.30 3.20
C LYS A 414 4.99 -46.90 2.61
N PRO A 415 4.49 -48.02 3.16
CA PRO A 415 3.34 -48.75 2.60
C PRO A 415 2.01 -47.99 2.77
N ASP A 416 1.94 -47.05 3.71
CA ASP A 416 0.77 -46.21 3.97
C ASP A 416 0.61 -45.05 2.97
N LYS A 417 1.60 -44.84 2.08
CA LYS A 417 1.64 -43.67 1.19
C LYS A 417 1.78 -44.07 -0.27
N LYS A 418 1.20 -43.25 -1.15
CA LYS A 418 1.31 -43.37 -2.61
C LYS A 418 1.80 -42.04 -3.19
N LEU A 419 2.74 -42.12 -4.14
CA LEU A 419 3.25 -40.94 -4.84
C LEU A 419 2.29 -40.49 -5.95
N HIS A 420 2.11 -39.18 -6.05
CA HIS A 420 1.44 -38.54 -7.18
C HIS A 420 2.43 -37.56 -7.82
N TRP A 421 2.76 -37.80 -9.09
CA TRP A 421 3.77 -37.01 -9.80
C TRP A 421 3.20 -35.69 -10.30
N LEU A 422 3.97 -34.61 -10.14
CA LEU A 422 3.71 -33.31 -10.75
C LEU A 422 4.69 -33.13 -11.92
N SER A 423 4.38 -33.77 -13.05
CA SER A 423 5.30 -33.93 -14.19
C SER A 423 5.71 -32.61 -14.86
N HIS A 424 4.91 -31.56 -14.79
CA HIS A 424 5.26 -30.25 -15.35
C HIS A 424 6.29 -29.49 -14.49
N LEU A 425 6.53 -29.90 -13.25
CA LEU A 425 7.52 -29.28 -12.36
C LEU A 425 8.75 -30.18 -12.26
N GLY A 426 9.89 -29.68 -12.72
CA GLY A 426 11.16 -30.37 -12.58
C GLY A 426 12.17 -29.88 -13.61
N THR A 427 13.34 -30.50 -13.57
CA THR A 427 14.39 -30.26 -14.55
C THR A 427 15.05 -31.58 -14.87
N ILE A 428 15.22 -31.87 -16.16
CA ILE A 428 15.82 -33.11 -16.64
C ILE A 428 17.09 -32.75 -17.41
N LYS A 429 18.20 -33.39 -17.02
CA LYS A 429 19.45 -33.34 -17.77
C LYS A 429 19.45 -34.51 -18.73
N LEU A 430 19.50 -34.22 -20.02
CA LEU A 430 19.44 -35.19 -21.11
C LEU A 430 20.72 -35.12 -21.91
N ASP A 431 21.23 -36.29 -22.28
CA ASP A 431 22.26 -36.42 -23.31
C ASP A 431 21.61 -37.08 -24.53
N ILE A 432 21.50 -36.32 -25.62
CA ILE A 432 20.89 -36.77 -26.87
C ILE A 432 22.02 -37.19 -27.80
N GLU A 433 22.09 -38.49 -28.11
CA GLU A 433 23.04 -39.02 -29.09
C GLU A 433 22.39 -39.01 -30.49
N LEU A 434 22.82 -38.07 -31.34
CA LEU A 434 22.48 -38.02 -32.76
C LEU A 434 23.57 -38.72 -33.58
N GLN A 435 23.34 -38.93 -34.88
CA GLN A 435 24.30 -39.64 -35.74
C GLN A 435 25.63 -38.88 -35.90
N ASP A 436 25.61 -37.56 -35.81
CA ASP A 436 26.79 -36.70 -35.99
C ASP A 436 27.36 -36.11 -34.69
N ARG A 437 26.56 -35.98 -33.62
CA ARG A 437 26.95 -35.31 -32.37
C ARG A 437 26.15 -35.76 -31.15
N THR A 438 26.71 -35.55 -29.98
CA THR A 438 26.00 -35.63 -28.70
C THR A 438 25.64 -34.24 -28.21
N VAL A 439 24.38 -34.01 -27.83
CA VAL A 439 23.88 -32.74 -27.31
C VAL A 439 23.40 -32.94 -25.87
N SER A 440 24.14 -32.35 -24.92
CA SER A 440 23.71 -32.29 -23.52
C SER A 440 22.83 -31.07 -23.29
N ALA A 441 21.60 -31.28 -22.83
CA ALA A 441 20.62 -30.21 -22.57
C ALA A 441 19.96 -30.36 -21.19
N GLU A 442 19.79 -29.25 -20.48
CA GLU A 442 19.00 -29.17 -19.26
C GLU A 442 17.65 -28.54 -19.61
N VAL A 443 16.60 -29.35 -19.62
CA VAL A 443 15.27 -28.96 -20.12
C VAL A 443 14.17 -29.33 -19.13
N PRO A 444 13.01 -28.66 -19.17
CA PRO A 444 11.85 -29.09 -18.40
C PRO A 444 11.32 -30.44 -18.89
N PRO A 445 10.52 -31.15 -18.07
CA PRO A 445 10.05 -32.49 -18.41
C PRO A 445 9.14 -32.54 -19.64
N LEU A 446 8.46 -31.44 -19.99
CA LEU A 446 7.60 -31.39 -21.17
C LEU A 446 8.44 -31.48 -22.45
N GLU A 447 9.50 -30.69 -22.54
CA GLU A 447 10.48 -30.74 -23.62
C GLU A 447 11.12 -32.13 -23.74
N ALA A 448 11.48 -32.73 -22.60
CA ALA A 448 12.03 -34.08 -22.53
C ALA A 448 11.07 -35.15 -23.06
N SER A 449 9.77 -35.02 -22.73
CA SER A 449 8.75 -35.96 -23.20
C SER A 449 8.55 -35.89 -24.72
N ILE A 450 8.64 -34.69 -25.29
CA ILE A 450 8.50 -34.48 -26.73
C ILE A 450 9.66 -35.15 -27.46
N ILE A 451 10.90 -34.94 -27.03
CA ILE A 451 12.06 -35.53 -27.72
C ILE A 451 12.07 -37.07 -27.66
N GLU A 452 11.56 -37.66 -26.58
CA GLU A 452 11.39 -39.11 -26.50
C GLU A 452 10.35 -39.63 -27.51
N LEU A 453 9.26 -38.90 -27.75
CA LEU A 453 8.30 -39.24 -28.81
C LEU A 453 8.94 -39.15 -30.20
N PHE A 454 9.81 -38.16 -30.43
CA PHE A 454 10.60 -38.06 -31.66
C PHE A 454 11.60 -39.21 -31.84
N SER A 455 12.04 -39.86 -30.77
CA SER A 455 12.85 -41.08 -30.86
C SER A 455 12.06 -42.28 -31.41
N GLN A 456 10.73 -42.31 -31.21
CA GLN A 456 9.88 -43.38 -31.75
C GLN A 456 9.48 -43.13 -33.21
N LYS A 457 9.30 -41.87 -33.59
CA LYS A 457 8.94 -41.46 -34.96
C LYS A 457 9.58 -40.11 -35.30
N ASP A 458 10.17 -40.02 -36.49
CA ASP A 458 10.95 -38.86 -36.91
C ASP A 458 10.11 -37.62 -37.26
N THR A 459 8.80 -37.79 -37.52
CA THR A 459 7.92 -36.69 -37.96
C THR A 459 6.61 -36.72 -37.19
N TRP A 460 6.26 -35.59 -36.59
CA TRP A 460 5.04 -35.42 -35.80
C TRP A 460 4.31 -34.14 -36.19
N THR A 461 2.98 -34.17 -36.11
CA THR A 461 2.16 -32.96 -36.15
C THR A 461 1.80 -32.49 -34.75
N VAL A 462 1.55 -31.19 -34.58
CA VAL A 462 1.19 -30.61 -33.26
C VAL A 462 -0.07 -31.25 -32.68
N GLU A 463 -1.06 -31.56 -33.51
CA GLU A 463 -2.29 -32.23 -33.09
C GLU A 463 -2.05 -33.65 -32.57
N GLN A 464 -1.15 -34.40 -33.21
CA GLN A 464 -0.78 -35.74 -32.76
C GLN A 464 -0.04 -35.69 -31.41
N LEU A 465 0.83 -34.70 -31.22
CA LEU A 465 1.52 -34.49 -29.93
C LEU A 465 0.54 -34.14 -28.82
N VAL A 466 -0.49 -33.33 -29.09
CA VAL A 466 -1.56 -33.01 -28.13
C VAL A 466 -2.34 -34.25 -27.72
N VAL A 467 -2.65 -35.13 -28.68
CA VAL A 467 -3.36 -36.39 -28.43
C VAL A 467 -2.52 -37.34 -27.59
N GLU A 468 -1.23 -37.46 -27.89
CA GLU A 468 -0.34 -38.40 -27.21
C GLU A 468 0.02 -37.94 -25.78
N LEU A 469 0.28 -36.65 -25.59
CA LEU A 469 0.63 -36.06 -24.30
C LEU A 469 -0.58 -35.83 -23.37
N LYS A 470 -1.81 -36.09 -23.85
CA LYS A 470 -3.09 -36.04 -23.11
C LYS A 470 -3.15 -34.94 -22.03
N SER A 471 -3.80 -33.82 -22.36
CA SER A 471 -4.11 -32.69 -21.45
C SER A 471 -3.05 -31.58 -21.36
N VAL A 472 -2.21 -31.41 -22.38
CA VAL A 472 -1.28 -30.26 -22.49
C VAL A 472 -1.84 -29.20 -23.43
N GLU A 473 -1.67 -27.93 -23.07
CA GLU A 473 -2.08 -26.78 -23.89
C GLU A 473 -1.22 -26.65 -25.16
N LYS A 474 -1.84 -26.33 -26.31
CA LYS A 474 -1.13 -26.16 -27.60
C LYS A 474 0.01 -25.13 -27.51
N THR A 475 -0.18 -24.07 -26.73
CA THR A 475 0.81 -23.00 -26.53
C THR A 475 2.10 -23.50 -25.86
N ALA A 476 1.99 -24.36 -24.85
CA ALA A 476 3.13 -24.93 -24.15
C ALA A 476 3.94 -25.88 -25.05
N ILE A 477 3.25 -26.68 -25.88
CA ILE A 477 3.90 -27.58 -26.84
C ILE A 477 4.67 -26.78 -27.91
N LEU A 478 4.07 -25.71 -28.44
CA LEU A 478 4.74 -24.86 -29.43
C LEU A 478 6.00 -24.20 -28.85
N LYS A 479 5.95 -23.71 -27.61
CA LYS A 479 7.14 -23.18 -26.90
C LYS A 479 8.22 -24.26 -26.79
N ALA A 480 7.86 -25.45 -26.32
CA ALA A 480 8.79 -26.56 -26.17
C ALA A 480 9.42 -27.01 -27.51
N LEU A 481 8.63 -27.03 -28.59
CA LEU A 481 9.13 -27.32 -29.95
C LEU A 481 10.09 -26.23 -30.43
N THR A 482 9.78 -24.96 -30.17
CA THR A 482 10.66 -23.82 -30.51
C THR A 482 12.01 -23.95 -29.80
N THR A 483 12.01 -24.32 -28.52
CA THR A 483 13.24 -24.57 -27.76
C THR A 483 14.12 -25.63 -28.44
N TRP A 484 13.54 -26.71 -28.95
CA TRP A 484 14.28 -27.76 -29.66
C TRP A 484 14.73 -27.36 -31.07
N VAL A 485 13.98 -26.47 -31.72
CA VAL A 485 14.41 -25.82 -32.97
C VAL A 485 15.62 -24.91 -32.69
N ASP A 486 15.62 -24.16 -31.59
CA ASP A 486 16.74 -23.32 -31.16
C ASP A 486 17.98 -24.14 -30.82
N PHE A 487 17.81 -25.33 -30.22
CA PHE A 487 18.90 -26.30 -30.02
C PHE A 487 19.37 -26.97 -31.33
N GLY A 488 18.66 -26.78 -32.45
CA GLY A 488 19.00 -27.32 -33.76
C GLY A 488 18.79 -28.84 -33.86
N VAL A 489 17.89 -29.40 -33.05
CA VAL A 489 17.51 -30.82 -33.03
C VAL A 489 16.27 -31.06 -33.90
N LEU A 490 15.34 -30.11 -33.95
CA LEU A 490 14.13 -30.18 -34.77
C LEU A 490 14.14 -29.13 -35.88
N LYS A 491 13.45 -29.43 -37.00
CA LYS A 491 13.18 -28.49 -38.09
C LYS A 491 11.67 -28.39 -38.34
N GLU A 492 11.20 -27.16 -38.49
CA GLU A 492 9.84 -26.87 -38.95
C GLU A 492 9.80 -27.00 -40.49
N GLU A 493 9.05 -27.96 -41.01
CA GLU A 493 8.83 -28.09 -42.47
C GLU A 493 7.60 -27.31 -42.93
N ASP A 494 6.51 -27.41 -42.16
CA ASP A 494 5.22 -26.74 -42.40
C ASP A 494 4.68 -26.23 -41.05
N ALA A 495 3.78 -25.23 -41.04
CA ALA A 495 3.31 -24.51 -39.84
C ALA A 495 2.76 -25.35 -38.66
N ASP A 496 2.57 -26.66 -38.84
CA ASP A 496 2.18 -27.61 -37.77
C ASP A 496 2.93 -28.97 -37.89
N ARG A 497 3.99 -29.09 -38.70
CA ARG A 497 4.77 -30.33 -38.89
C ARG A 497 6.25 -30.14 -38.58
N TYR A 498 6.74 -30.95 -37.65
CA TYR A 498 8.12 -30.93 -37.18
C TYR A 498 8.80 -32.24 -37.50
N LYS A 499 10.06 -32.16 -37.94
CA LYS A 499 10.90 -33.30 -38.29
C LYS A 499 12.18 -33.30 -37.46
N LEU A 500 12.60 -34.47 -37.01
CA LEU A 500 13.88 -34.70 -36.35
C LEU A 500 15.05 -34.54 -37.34
N LEU A 501 16.06 -33.76 -36.97
CA LEU A 501 17.30 -33.62 -37.73
C LEU A 501 18.40 -34.49 -37.10
N GLU A 502 18.67 -35.65 -37.71
CA GLU A 502 19.75 -36.55 -37.25
C GLU A 502 21.16 -36.07 -37.65
N ILE A 503 21.25 -35.22 -38.67
CA ILE A 503 22.49 -34.61 -39.16
C ILE A 503 22.30 -33.10 -39.21
N ALA A 504 23.26 -32.33 -38.69
CA ALA A 504 23.24 -30.88 -38.77
C ALA A 504 23.22 -30.41 -40.24
N GLU A 505 22.16 -29.72 -40.67
CA GLU A 505 22.22 -28.97 -41.92
C GLU A 505 23.27 -27.85 -41.76
N ALA A 506 24.18 -27.73 -42.74
CA ALA A 506 25.16 -26.66 -42.78
C ALA A 506 24.43 -25.31 -42.71
N ALA A 507 24.79 -24.48 -41.74
CA ALA A 507 24.15 -23.20 -41.48
C ALA A 507 23.98 -22.40 -42.78
N PRO A 508 22.77 -21.88 -43.09
CA PRO A 508 22.62 -20.94 -44.20
C PRO A 508 23.51 -19.73 -43.92
N SER A 509 24.30 -19.33 -44.92
CA SER A 509 25.23 -18.21 -44.88
C SER A 509 24.50 -16.86 -44.74
N GLY A 510 24.03 -16.57 -43.53
CA GLY A 510 23.49 -15.28 -43.09
C GLY A 510 24.15 -14.86 -41.77
N PRO A 511 24.19 -13.55 -41.45
CA PRO A 511 24.98 -13.06 -40.32
C PRO A 511 24.42 -13.63 -39.02
N LYS A 512 25.30 -14.29 -38.25
CA LYS A 512 25.02 -14.82 -36.92
C LYS A 512 24.41 -13.73 -36.05
N ALA A 513 23.13 -13.90 -35.69
CA ALA A 513 22.65 -13.34 -34.44
C ALA A 513 23.41 -14.06 -33.30
N PRO A 514 23.90 -13.33 -32.28
CA PRO A 514 24.67 -13.94 -31.22
C PRO A 514 23.84 -15.04 -30.56
N SER A 515 24.50 -16.15 -30.23
CA SER A 515 24.02 -17.14 -29.28
C SER A 515 23.60 -16.41 -28.01
N ARG A 516 22.30 -16.13 -27.89
CA ARG A 516 21.72 -15.61 -26.68
C ARG A 516 21.71 -16.78 -25.71
N GLN A 517 22.78 -16.89 -24.91
CA GLN A 517 22.68 -17.59 -23.64
C GLN A 517 21.42 -17.08 -22.96
N ALA A 518 20.47 -18.00 -22.74
CA ALA A 518 19.29 -17.93 -21.88
C ALA A 518 18.70 -16.52 -21.59
N PRO A 519 17.39 -16.44 -21.72
CA PRO A 519 16.65 -16.52 -20.49
C PRO A 519 15.91 -17.84 -20.47
N VAL A 520 16.49 -18.81 -19.77
CA VAL A 520 15.72 -19.49 -18.74
C VAL A 520 15.35 -18.38 -17.74
N VAL A 521 14.44 -17.48 -18.13
CA VAL A 521 13.54 -16.90 -17.16
C VAL A 521 12.66 -18.09 -16.87
N GLU A 522 13.08 -18.84 -15.87
CA GLU A 522 12.18 -19.52 -14.97
C GLU A 522 11.03 -18.55 -14.70
N GLU A 523 9.97 -18.63 -15.51
CA GLU A 523 8.64 -18.26 -15.08
C GLU A 523 8.23 -19.32 -14.05
N VAL A 524 8.95 -19.36 -12.92
CA VAL A 524 8.61 -20.16 -11.75
C VAL A 524 7.45 -19.42 -11.08
N ALA A 525 6.29 -19.54 -11.70
CA ALA A 525 5.02 -19.38 -11.03
C ALA A 525 4.36 -20.75 -10.88
N PRO A 526 4.83 -21.64 -9.97
CA PRO A 526 4.14 -22.89 -9.73
C PRO A 526 3.02 -22.73 -8.70
N ALA A 527 3.03 -21.67 -7.89
CA ALA A 527 1.99 -21.39 -6.91
C ALA A 527 1.00 -20.37 -7.47
N LEU A 528 -0.28 -20.76 -7.50
CA LEU A 528 -1.38 -19.84 -7.81
C LEU A 528 -1.29 -18.65 -6.86
N GLY A 529 -1.22 -17.44 -7.42
CA GLY A 529 -1.17 -16.23 -6.60
C GLY A 529 -2.37 -16.15 -5.65
N VAL A 530 -2.22 -15.48 -4.50
CA VAL A 530 -3.32 -15.38 -3.52
C VAL A 530 -4.62 -14.84 -4.12
N GLN A 531 -4.54 -13.95 -5.12
CA GLN A 531 -5.71 -13.49 -5.88
C GLN A 531 -6.41 -14.60 -6.67
N GLN A 532 -5.63 -15.50 -7.30
CA GLN A 532 -6.18 -16.61 -8.08
C GLN A 532 -6.76 -17.69 -7.16
N GLN A 533 -6.12 -17.96 -6.02
CA GLN A 533 -6.69 -18.80 -4.96
C GLN A 533 -7.99 -18.20 -4.40
N GLN A 534 -8.03 -16.89 -4.17
CA GLN A 534 -9.24 -16.18 -3.77
C GLN A 534 -10.34 -16.31 -4.83
N ALA A 535 -10.00 -16.22 -6.12
CA ALA A 535 -10.96 -16.41 -7.22
C ALA A 535 -11.49 -17.85 -7.29
N GLU A 536 -10.64 -18.85 -7.05
CA GLU A 536 -11.07 -20.26 -6.98
C GLU A 536 -11.97 -20.52 -5.77
N GLN A 537 -11.63 -19.96 -4.61
CA GLN A 537 -12.51 -20.00 -3.44
C GLN A 537 -13.85 -19.31 -3.72
N MET A 538 -13.86 -18.19 -4.45
CA MET A 538 -15.09 -17.53 -4.88
C MET A 538 -15.93 -18.41 -5.79
N LYS A 539 -15.33 -19.22 -6.68
CA LYS A 539 -16.07 -20.20 -7.47
C LYS A 539 -16.68 -21.30 -6.60
N VAL A 540 -16.01 -21.71 -5.53
CA VAL A 540 -16.55 -22.67 -4.55
C VAL A 540 -17.71 -22.05 -3.78
N PHE A 541 -17.56 -20.83 -3.25
CA PHE A 541 -18.63 -20.10 -2.59
C PHE A 541 -19.81 -19.80 -3.52
N TRP A 542 -19.56 -19.55 -4.81
CA TRP A 542 -20.60 -19.41 -5.81
C TRP A 542 -21.49 -20.65 -5.89
N LYS A 543 -20.91 -21.87 -5.90
CA LYS A 543 -21.71 -23.11 -5.88
C LYS A 543 -22.59 -23.22 -4.63
N PHE A 544 -22.09 -22.77 -3.48
CA PHE A 544 -22.90 -22.71 -2.26
C PHE A 544 -24.03 -21.67 -2.37
N ILE A 545 -23.75 -20.48 -2.91
CA ILE A 545 -24.76 -19.42 -3.15
C ILE A 545 -25.81 -19.89 -4.15
N GLU A 546 -25.40 -20.53 -5.24
CA GLU A 546 -26.29 -21.13 -6.23
C GLU A 546 -27.17 -22.20 -5.58
N GLY A 547 -26.61 -23.08 -4.76
CA GLY A 547 -27.37 -24.06 -3.99
C GLY A 547 -28.36 -23.41 -3.03
N MET A 548 -27.97 -22.35 -2.32
CA MET A 548 -28.85 -21.61 -1.41
C MET A 548 -29.99 -20.93 -2.16
N LEU A 549 -29.71 -20.21 -3.25
CA LEU A 549 -30.70 -19.50 -4.05
C LEU A 549 -31.62 -20.45 -4.83
N THR A 550 -31.14 -21.65 -5.16
CA THR A 550 -31.95 -22.71 -5.78
C THR A 550 -32.93 -23.33 -4.78
N ASN A 551 -32.46 -23.62 -3.56
CA ASN A 551 -33.25 -24.34 -2.55
C ASN A 551 -34.17 -23.42 -1.72
N LEU A 552 -33.71 -22.21 -1.38
CA LEU A 552 -34.41 -21.28 -0.50
C LEU A 552 -35.06 -20.11 -1.26
N GLY A 553 -34.78 -19.98 -2.56
CA GLY A 553 -35.32 -18.92 -3.40
C GLY A 553 -34.65 -17.57 -3.16
N ALA A 554 -35.46 -16.50 -3.13
CA ALA A 554 -34.96 -15.14 -3.03
C ALA A 554 -34.48 -14.82 -1.60
N LEU A 555 -33.21 -14.45 -1.44
CA LEU A 555 -32.58 -14.20 -0.13
C LEU A 555 -31.96 -12.80 -0.03
N PRO A 556 -32.02 -12.14 1.14
CA PRO A 556 -31.32 -10.88 1.37
C PRO A 556 -29.83 -11.13 1.59
N LEU A 557 -29.00 -10.16 1.22
CA LEU A 557 -27.53 -10.26 1.29
C LEU A 557 -27.03 -10.65 2.69
N ALA A 558 -27.64 -10.09 3.74
CA ALA A 558 -27.30 -10.40 5.13
C ALA A 558 -27.51 -11.87 5.49
N ARG A 559 -28.54 -12.53 4.93
CA ARG A 559 -28.82 -13.94 5.19
C ARG A 559 -27.87 -14.86 4.41
N ILE A 560 -27.50 -14.46 3.19
CA ILE A 560 -26.47 -15.15 2.41
C ILE A 560 -25.13 -15.09 3.17
N GLN A 561 -24.74 -13.91 3.67
CA GLN A 561 -23.55 -13.75 4.51
C GLN A 561 -23.59 -14.64 5.76
N ALA A 562 -24.71 -14.65 6.48
CA ALA A 562 -24.85 -15.45 7.70
C ALA A 562 -24.71 -16.95 7.40
N MET A 563 -25.25 -17.43 6.27
CA MET A 563 -25.11 -18.82 5.85
C MET A 563 -23.70 -19.16 5.36
N LEU A 564 -23.04 -18.25 4.65
CA LEU A 564 -21.65 -18.43 4.21
C LEU A 564 -20.65 -18.43 5.37
N LYS A 565 -20.94 -17.75 6.48
CA LYS A 565 -20.12 -17.83 7.70
C LYS A 565 -20.04 -19.24 8.29
N PHE A 566 -21.01 -20.11 8.02
CA PHE A 566 -20.96 -21.51 8.42
C PHE A 566 -20.21 -22.40 7.43
N ALA A 567 -19.85 -21.87 6.25
CA ALA A 567 -19.03 -22.59 5.29
C ALA A 567 -17.56 -22.57 5.72
N PRO A 568 -16.85 -23.71 5.61
CA PRO A 568 -15.44 -23.79 5.99
C PRO A 568 -14.60 -22.85 5.10
N GLY A 569 -13.80 -21.98 5.73
CA GLY A 569 -12.86 -21.09 5.04
C GLY A 569 -13.42 -19.75 4.55
N TYR A 570 -14.62 -19.34 5.00
CA TYR A 570 -15.18 -18.04 4.64
C TYR A 570 -14.73 -16.92 5.60
N ASP A 571 -13.93 -15.97 5.10
CA ASP A 571 -13.33 -14.86 5.86
C ASP A 571 -13.74 -13.46 5.36
N ARG A 572 -14.77 -13.37 4.50
CA ARG A 572 -15.10 -12.11 3.78
C ARG A 572 -16.07 -11.18 4.49
N THR A 573 -15.93 -9.89 4.20
CA THR A 573 -16.85 -8.84 4.66
C THR A 573 -18.13 -8.78 3.82
N ILE A 574 -19.17 -8.15 4.36
CA ILE A 574 -20.45 -7.98 3.67
C ILE A 574 -20.27 -7.17 2.38
N ASP A 575 -19.41 -6.16 2.40
CA ASP A 575 -19.14 -5.30 1.24
C ASP A 575 -18.48 -6.06 0.10
N GLN A 576 -17.54 -6.96 0.41
CA GLN A 576 -16.90 -7.82 -0.59
C GLN A 576 -17.89 -8.83 -1.19
N LEU A 577 -18.83 -9.35 -0.38
CA LEU A 577 -19.92 -10.19 -0.89
C LEU A 577 -20.88 -9.38 -1.77
N ALA A 578 -21.18 -8.13 -1.41
CA ALA A 578 -22.03 -7.25 -2.20
C ALA A 578 -21.43 -7.00 -3.58
N GLU A 579 -20.14 -6.63 -3.64
CA GLU A 579 -19.43 -6.41 -4.90
C GLU A 579 -19.41 -7.65 -5.79
N PHE A 580 -19.22 -8.84 -5.17
CA PHE A 580 -19.27 -10.11 -5.89
C PHE A 580 -20.67 -10.41 -6.46
N MET A 581 -21.72 -10.22 -5.67
CA MET A 581 -23.10 -10.42 -6.13
C MET A 581 -23.47 -9.40 -7.21
N GLU A 582 -22.96 -8.17 -7.15
CA GLU A 582 -23.10 -7.17 -8.22
C GLU A 582 -22.35 -7.55 -9.50
N ALA A 583 -21.16 -8.17 -9.39
CA ALA A 583 -20.46 -8.74 -10.53
C ALA A 583 -21.26 -9.91 -11.16
N ALA A 584 -21.78 -10.83 -10.34
CA ALA A 584 -22.64 -11.92 -10.82
C ALA A 584 -23.96 -11.42 -11.44
N ARG A 585 -24.47 -10.26 -10.99
CA ARG A 585 -25.59 -9.57 -11.64
C ARG A 585 -25.21 -9.03 -13.02
N ARG A 586 -24.01 -8.47 -13.17
CA ARG A 586 -23.50 -7.99 -14.47
C ARG A 586 -23.33 -9.13 -15.48
N GLU A 587 -22.95 -10.32 -15.00
CA GLU A 587 -22.86 -11.54 -15.81
C GLU A 587 -24.23 -12.20 -16.09
N GLY A 588 -25.32 -11.65 -15.55
CA GLY A 588 -26.68 -12.14 -15.78
C GLY A 588 -27.08 -13.36 -14.95
N LEU A 589 -26.27 -13.78 -13.98
CA LEU A 589 -26.50 -14.98 -13.17
C LEU A 589 -27.56 -14.76 -12.05
N VAL A 590 -27.64 -13.54 -11.53
CA VAL A 590 -28.53 -13.17 -10.41
C VAL A 590 -29.27 -11.86 -10.68
N GLN A 591 -30.51 -11.76 -10.21
CA GLN A 591 -31.36 -10.59 -10.24
C GLN A 591 -31.64 -10.08 -8.83
N VAL A 592 -31.72 -8.75 -8.69
CA VAL A 592 -32.10 -8.09 -7.43
C VAL A 592 -33.46 -7.48 -7.59
N ARG A 593 -34.39 -7.81 -6.69
CA ARG A 593 -35.69 -7.16 -6.58
C ARG A 593 -35.98 -6.87 -5.10
N ASP A 594 -36.28 -5.63 -4.77
CA ASP A 594 -36.62 -5.19 -3.40
C ASP A 594 -35.57 -5.59 -2.34
N GLY A 595 -34.28 -5.55 -2.69
CA GLY A 595 -33.18 -5.94 -1.79
C GLY A 595 -32.98 -7.46 -1.61
N MET A 596 -33.75 -8.28 -2.33
CA MET A 596 -33.63 -9.73 -2.37
C MET A 596 -32.92 -10.18 -3.64
N TRP A 597 -31.95 -11.09 -3.49
CA TRP A 597 -31.20 -11.70 -4.59
C TRP A 597 -31.87 -13.02 -5.02
N ARG A 598 -32.07 -13.22 -6.31
CA ARG A 598 -32.57 -14.48 -6.90
C ARG A 598 -31.72 -14.90 -8.09
N LEU A 599 -31.61 -16.20 -8.35
CA LEU A 599 -31.03 -16.69 -9.61
C LEU A 599 -31.91 -16.27 -10.80
N CYS A 600 -31.26 -15.80 -11.88
CA CYS A 600 -31.89 -15.71 -13.19
C CYS A 600 -32.07 -17.13 -13.72
N ARG A 601 -33.31 -17.52 -14.05
CA ARG A 601 -33.57 -18.77 -14.76
C ARG A 601 -33.62 -18.52 -16.25
#